data_AF-A0A2T0MSL7-F1
#
_entry.id   AF-A0A2T0MSL7-F1
#
_cell.length_a   1.000
_cell.length_b   1.000
_cell.length_c   1.000
_cell.angle_alpha   90.00
_cell.angle_beta   90.00
_cell.angle_gamma   90.00
#
_symmetry.space_group_name_H-M   'P 1'
#
loop_
_entity.id
_entity.type
_entity.pdbx_description
1 polymer ?
#
loop_
_entity_poly.entity_id
_entity_poly.type
_entity_poly.pdbx_seq_one_letter_code
_entity_poly.pdbx_strand_id
1 'polypeptide(L)'
;MSERRKQRAMRFFWWVLVPVLAGLILLAAWREVVPAYTAQFDTGTPGTFTATGRDCSGRTCSWRGNFVSDDGLVVRRGIGLAPGAEPAAVGDRVAATEVGHKRNVYPRAGSMDWFLITLLATVSLAVLVVWGVGVVRAIRRSVRQGAAGS
;
A
#
# COMPACT_ATOMS: atom_id res chain seq x y z
N MET A 1 -9.11 10.01 -42.21
CA MET A 1 -9.49 9.31 -40.96
C MET A 1 -8.97 10.13 -39.77
N SER A 2 -9.64 11.23 -39.41
CA SER A 2 -10.58 11.30 -38.27
C SER A 2 -9.92 11.61 -36.90
N GLU A 3 -9.47 12.86 -36.73
CA GLU A 3 -9.14 13.48 -35.43
C GLU A 3 -10.25 13.23 -34.38
N ARG A 4 -11.53 13.34 -34.77
CA ARG A 4 -12.67 13.06 -33.88
C ARG A 4 -12.82 11.58 -33.50
N ARG A 5 -12.43 10.62 -34.36
CA ARG A 5 -12.39 9.19 -33.99
C ARG A 5 -11.18 8.91 -33.10
N LYS A 6 -10.02 9.52 -33.37
CA LYS A 6 -8.85 9.42 -32.49
C LYS A 6 -9.18 9.97 -31.09
N GLN A 7 -9.82 11.14 -31.00
CA GLN A 7 -10.29 11.70 -29.72
C GLN A 7 -11.35 10.81 -29.04
N ARG A 8 -12.35 10.29 -29.77
CA ARG A 8 -13.34 9.38 -29.17
C ARG A 8 -12.73 8.06 -28.70
N ALA A 9 -11.83 7.47 -29.49
CA ALA A 9 -11.13 6.23 -29.14
C ALA A 9 -10.16 6.44 -27.99
N MET A 10 -9.41 7.55 -27.98
CA MET A 10 -8.51 7.91 -26.88
C MET A 10 -9.28 8.22 -25.60
N ARG A 11 -10.43 8.89 -25.70
CA ARG A 11 -11.29 9.17 -24.55
C ARG A 11 -11.95 7.90 -23.99
N PHE A 12 -12.33 6.96 -24.85
CA PHE A 12 -12.84 5.63 -24.45
C PHE A 12 -11.75 4.76 -23.82
N PHE A 13 -10.56 4.75 -24.44
CA PHE A 13 -9.38 4.05 -23.93
C PHE A 13 -9.00 4.58 -22.55
N TRP A 14 -8.94 5.91 -22.38
CA TRP A 14 -8.68 6.53 -21.08
C TRP A 14 -9.77 6.23 -20.05
N TRP A 15 -11.03 6.12 -20.50
CA TRP A 15 -12.17 5.76 -19.64
C TRP A 15 -12.11 4.34 -19.08
N VAL A 16 -11.40 3.43 -19.74
CA VAL A 16 -11.22 2.04 -19.29
C VAL A 16 -9.87 1.87 -18.60
N LEU A 17 -8.80 2.48 -19.15
CA LEU A 17 -7.45 2.35 -18.62
C LEU A 17 -7.33 2.94 -17.21
N VAL A 18 -7.89 4.13 -16.97
CA VAL A 18 -7.80 4.80 -15.67
C VAL A 18 -8.43 3.98 -14.53
N PRO A 19 -9.67 3.48 -14.62
CA PRO A 19 -10.25 2.67 -13.54
C PRO A 19 -9.57 1.31 -13.40
N VAL A 20 -9.10 0.68 -14.48
CA VAL A 20 -8.31 -0.56 -14.39
C VAL A 20 -7.00 -0.30 -13.63
N LEU A 21 -6.28 0.76 -13.98
CA LEU A 21 -5.03 1.12 -13.31
C LEU A 21 -5.27 1.49 -11.84
N ALA A 22 -6.33 2.27 -11.54
CA ALA A 22 -6.71 2.61 -10.18
C ALA A 22 -7.09 1.37 -9.35
N GLY A 23 -7.80 0.41 -9.96
CA GLY A 23 -8.12 -0.86 -9.34
C GLY A 23 -6.88 -1.71 -9.04
N LEU A 24 -5.92 -1.77 -9.97
CA LEU A 24 -4.64 -2.46 -9.76
C LEU A 24 -3.82 -1.80 -8.64
N ILE A 25 -3.78 -0.46 -8.59
CA ILE A 25 -3.11 0.29 -7.52
C ILE A 25 -3.77 0.01 -6.17
N LEU A 26 -5.11 -0.01 -6.11
CA LEU A 26 -5.83 -0.36 -4.88
C LEU A 26 -5.59 -1.79 -4.44
N LEU A 27 -5.51 -2.74 -5.38
CA LEU A 27 -5.25 -4.14 -5.06
C LEU A 27 -3.82 -4.35 -4.55
N ALA A 28 -2.85 -3.66 -5.14
CA ALA A 28 -1.47 -3.64 -4.65
C ALA A 28 -1.40 -2.96 -3.27
N ALA A 29 -2.05 -1.81 -3.11
CA ALA A 29 -2.13 -1.11 -1.83
C ALA A 29 -2.78 -2.00 -0.77
N TRP A 30 -3.88 -2.71 -1.06
CA TRP A 30 -4.53 -3.60 -0.09
C TRP A 30 -3.58 -4.68 0.47
N ARG A 31 -2.68 -5.23 -0.36
CA ARG A 31 -1.69 -6.23 0.07
C ARG A 31 -0.63 -5.66 1.01
N GLU A 32 -0.27 -4.39 0.84
CA GLU A 32 0.75 -3.69 1.65
C GLU A 32 0.15 -2.90 2.83
N VAL A 33 -1.12 -2.52 2.74
CA VAL A 33 -1.86 -1.77 3.75
C VAL A 33 -2.18 -2.68 4.93
N VAL A 34 -2.47 -3.97 4.75
CA VAL A 34 -2.78 -4.85 5.89
C VAL A 34 -1.62 -4.90 6.91
N PRO A 35 -0.36 -5.19 6.53
CA PRO A 35 0.76 -5.18 7.48
C PRO A 35 1.01 -3.81 8.12
N ALA A 36 0.96 -2.73 7.32
CA ALA A 36 1.22 -1.36 7.79
C ALA A 36 0.11 -0.86 8.73
N TYR A 37 -1.16 -1.16 8.42
CA TYR A 37 -2.32 -0.83 9.25
C TYR A 37 -2.31 -1.68 10.52
N THR A 38 -1.94 -2.97 10.46
CA THR A 38 -1.82 -3.78 11.68
C THR A 38 -0.73 -3.28 12.63
N ALA A 39 0.37 -2.75 12.08
CA ALA A 39 1.45 -2.14 12.86
C ALA A 39 1.05 -0.78 13.45
N GLN A 40 0.19 -0.02 12.76
CA GLN A 40 -0.26 1.31 13.19
C GLN A 40 -1.41 1.27 14.22
N PHE A 41 -2.22 0.20 14.24
CA PHE A 41 -3.39 0.06 15.12
C PHE A 41 -3.19 -0.92 16.30
N ASP A 42 -1.95 -1.12 16.76
CA ASP A 42 -1.60 -1.96 17.93
C ASP A 42 -2.05 -3.43 17.83
N THR A 43 -2.24 -3.96 16.62
CA THR A 43 -2.63 -5.38 16.40
C THR A 43 -1.44 -6.31 16.20
N GLY A 44 -0.25 -5.92 16.65
CA GLY A 44 0.96 -6.74 16.61
C GLY A 44 1.61 -6.87 17.97
N THR A 45 2.50 -7.85 18.13
CA THR A 45 3.23 -8.06 19.38
C THR A 45 4.38 -7.04 19.46
N PRO A 46 4.35 -6.11 20.42
CA PRO A 46 5.42 -5.13 20.60
C PRO A 46 6.69 -5.82 21.10
N GLY A 47 7.85 -5.32 20.67
CA GLY A 47 9.14 -5.83 21.09
C GLY A 47 10.32 -4.97 20.69
N THR A 48 11.50 -5.58 20.79
CA THR A 48 12.77 -4.97 20.44
C THR A 48 13.47 -5.77 19.35
N PHE A 49 13.82 -5.08 18.27
CA PHE A 49 14.72 -5.59 17.24
C PHE A 49 16.17 -5.23 17.58
N THR A 50 17.08 -6.18 17.52
CA THR A 50 18.53 -5.98 17.67
C THR A 50 19.23 -6.28 16.35
N ALA A 51 19.91 -5.29 15.80
CA ALA A 51 20.65 -5.43 14.54
C ALA A 51 21.81 -6.41 14.70
N THR A 52 21.92 -7.39 13.82
CA THR A 52 23.03 -8.38 13.80
C THR A 52 23.89 -8.29 12.55
N GLY A 53 23.36 -7.70 11.48
CA GLY A 53 24.09 -7.51 10.24
C GLY A 53 23.29 -6.66 9.26
N ARG A 54 23.98 -6.18 8.22
CA ARG A 54 23.40 -5.44 7.11
C ARG A 54 23.62 -6.23 5.83
N ASP A 55 22.57 -6.43 5.07
CA ASP A 55 22.60 -7.12 3.78
C ASP A 55 22.35 -6.11 2.66
N CYS A 56 23.38 -5.83 1.88
CA CYS A 56 23.33 -4.94 0.73
C CYS A 56 23.27 -5.78 -0.54
N SER A 57 22.05 -6.06 -1.01
CA SER A 57 21.82 -6.70 -2.30
C SER A 57 21.49 -5.64 -3.36
N GLY A 58 22.37 -5.51 -4.35
CA GLY A 58 22.21 -4.53 -5.43
C GLY A 58 22.33 -3.07 -4.95
N ARG A 59 21.29 -2.27 -5.19
CA ARG A 59 21.23 -0.83 -4.84
C ARG A 59 20.59 -0.54 -3.49
N THR A 60 20.10 -1.56 -2.80
CA THR A 60 19.33 -1.43 -1.57
C THR A 60 20.01 -2.20 -0.45
N CYS A 61 20.19 -1.55 0.70
CA CYS A 61 20.66 -2.21 1.91
C CYS A 61 19.49 -2.44 2.86
N SER A 62 19.45 -3.62 3.46
CA SER A 62 18.45 -4.02 4.45
C SER A 62 19.12 -4.49 5.73
N TRP A 63 18.51 -4.23 6.88
CA TRP A 63 19.04 -4.67 8.17
C TRP A 63 18.47 -6.04 8.55
N ARG A 64 19.34 -6.95 9.01
CA ARG A 64 18.96 -8.25 9.56
C ARG A 64 19.32 -8.35 11.04
N GLY A 65 18.44 -8.97 11.81
CA GLY A 65 18.55 -8.98 13.26
C GLY A 65 17.67 -10.00 13.94
N ASN A 66 17.62 -9.88 15.25
CA ASN A 66 16.75 -10.67 16.10
C ASN A 66 15.68 -9.79 16.70
N PHE A 67 14.45 -10.26 16.72
CA PHE A 67 13.34 -9.62 17.41
C PHE A 67 12.95 -10.45 18.63
N VAL A 68 12.70 -9.78 19.73
CA VAL A 68 12.16 -10.35 20.97
C VAL A 68 11.00 -9.47 21.42
N SER A 69 9.83 -10.07 21.65
CA SER A 69 8.68 -9.36 22.19
C SER A 69 8.93 -8.88 23.62
N ASP A 70 8.19 -7.86 24.04
CA ASP A 70 8.32 -7.26 25.39
C ASP A 70 7.98 -8.28 26.50
N ASP A 71 7.14 -9.28 26.21
CA ASP A 71 6.83 -10.42 27.09
C ASP A 71 7.81 -11.60 26.96
N GLY A 72 8.76 -11.54 26.02
CA GLY A 72 9.74 -12.57 25.73
C GLY A 72 9.20 -13.84 25.07
N LEU A 73 7.89 -13.94 24.80
CA LEU A 73 7.25 -15.15 24.27
C LEU A 73 7.48 -15.33 22.75
N VAL A 74 7.61 -14.23 22.02
CA VAL A 74 7.83 -14.22 20.57
C VAL A 74 9.28 -13.87 20.28
N VAL A 75 10.02 -14.84 19.75
CA VAL A 75 11.40 -14.65 19.30
C VAL A 75 11.50 -14.96 17.82
N ARG A 76 12.03 -14.01 17.04
CA ARG A 76 12.36 -14.20 15.62
C ARG A 76 13.85 -13.93 15.43
N ARG A 77 14.55 -14.85 14.77
CA ARG A 77 15.99 -14.73 14.51
C ARG A 77 16.26 -14.55 13.02
N GLY A 78 17.26 -13.74 12.70
CA GLY A 78 17.66 -13.46 11.31
C GLY A 78 16.57 -12.80 10.46
N ILE A 79 15.64 -12.08 11.11
CA ILE A 79 14.53 -11.40 10.43
C ILE A 79 14.97 -10.02 9.93
N GLY A 80 14.33 -9.53 8.87
CA GLY A 80 14.56 -8.18 8.36
C GLY A 80 13.87 -7.13 9.21
N LEU A 81 14.43 -5.92 9.24
CA LEU A 81 13.72 -4.73 9.71
C LEU A 81 13.16 -3.99 8.51
N ALA A 82 11.87 -3.70 8.53
CA ALA A 82 11.24 -2.85 7.53
C ALA A 82 11.78 -1.40 7.63
N PRO A 83 11.75 -0.62 6.54
CA PRO A 83 12.14 0.79 6.57
C PRO A 83 11.37 1.58 7.63
N GLY A 84 11.94 2.70 8.11
CA GLY A 84 11.25 3.69 8.97
C GLY A 84 12.02 4.11 10.22
N ALA A 85 12.82 3.22 10.79
CA ALA A 85 13.78 3.55 11.84
C ALA A 85 15.00 2.64 11.70
N GLU A 86 15.95 3.06 10.87
CA GLU A 86 17.13 2.24 10.58
C GLU A 86 18.15 2.29 11.74
N PRO A 87 18.69 1.14 12.16
CA PRO A 87 19.88 1.07 13.01
C PRO A 87 21.06 1.79 12.36
N ALA A 88 21.92 2.40 13.16
CA ALA A 88 23.17 2.99 12.67
C ALA A 88 24.28 1.94 12.57
N ALA A 89 24.29 0.97 13.48
CA ALA A 89 25.30 -0.07 13.58
C ALA A 89 24.73 -1.43 14.00
N VAL A 90 25.56 -2.47 13.87
CA VAL A 90 25.29 -3.79 14.46
C VAL A 90 25.31 -3.68 15.99
N GLY A 91 24.36 -4.31 16.65
CA GLY A 91 24.15 -4.24 18.11
C GLY A 91 23.10 -3.22 18.54
N ASP A 92 22.74 -2.28 17.67
CA ASP A 92 21.71 -1.29 17.94
C ASP A 92 20.34 -1.94 18.15
N ARG A 93 19.56 -1.32 19.03
CA ARG A 93 18.21 -1.76 19.38
C ARG A 93 17.19 -0.75 18.88
N VAL A 94 16.17 -1.25 18.20
CA VAL A 94 15.07 -0.47 17.65
C VAL A 94 13.76 -1.05 18.18
N ALA A 95 12.90 -0.18 18.72
CA ALA A 95 11.55 -0.58 19.09
C ALA A 95 10.79 -1.00 17.83
N ALA A 96 10.24 -2.22 17.82
CA ALA A 96 9.58 -2.82 16.67
C ALA A 96 8.31 -3.57 17.07
N THR A 97 7.50 -3.92 16.09
CA THR A 97 6.24 -4.64 16.25
C THR A 97 6.20 -5.81 15.27
N GLU A 98 5.87 -7.00 15.78
CA GLU A 98 5.67 -8.21 14.98
C GLU A 98 4.19 -8.35 14.62
N VAL A 99 3.88 -8.34 13.32
CA VAL A 99 2.52 -8.38 12.79
C VAL A 99 2.24 -9.69 12.02
N GLY A 100 2.97 -10.76 12.34
CA GLY A 100 2.85 -12.07 11.67
C GLY A 100 3.47 -12.13 10.27
N HIS A 101 4.23 -11.12 9.86
CA HIS A 101 4.89 -11.13 8.57
C HIS A 101 6.12 -12.05 8.59
N LYS A 102 6.20 -13.00 7.64
CA LYS A 102 7.20 -14.09 7.69
C LYS A 102 8.65 -13.64 7.57
N ARG A 103 8.90 -12.43 7.07
CA ARG A 103 10.25 -11.98 6.67
C ARG A 103 10.73 -10.72 7.36
N ASN A 104 9.83 -9.88 7.87
CA ASN A 104 10.17 -8.57 8.41
C ASN A 104 9.38 -8.24 9.69
N VAL A 105 10.01 -7.50 10.60
CA VAL A 105 9.33 -6.76 11.66
C VAL A 105 9.33 -5.26 11.33
N TYR A 106 8.41 -4.51 11.92
CA TYR A 106 8.19 -3.10 11.56
C TYR A 106 8.62 -2.18 12.71
N PRO A 107 9.37 -1.10 12.44
CA PRO A 107 9.75 -0.15 13.48
C PRO A 107 8.51 0.57 14.05
N ARG A 108 8.45 0.70 15.38
CA ARG A 108 7.32 1.32 16.10
C ARG A 108 7.18 2.81 15.81
N ALA A 109 8.29 3.49 15.53
CA ALA A 109 8.29 4.89 15.10
C ALA A 109 7.63 5.08 13.72
N GLY A 110 7.37 3.99 12.98
CA GLY A 110 6.79 4.00 11.64
C GLY A 110 7.76 4.47 10.56
N SER A 111 7.43 4.18 9.29
CA SER A 111 8.05 4.83 8.12
C SER A 111 7.10 5.86 7.54
N MET A 112 7.57 7.00 7.05
CA MET A 112 6.72 7.93 6.29
C MET A 112 6.11 7.32 5.02
N ASP A 113 6.56 6.13 4.58
CA ASP A 113 6.01 5.43 3.40
C ASP A 113 4.51 5.12 3.51
N TRP A 114 3.97 4.94 4.73
CA TRP A 114 2.53 4.71 4.90
C TRP A 114 1.70 5.91 4.45
N PHE A 115 2.22 7.15 4.57
CA PHE A 115 1.51 8.33 4.09
C PHE A 115 1.37 8.30 2.57
N LEU A 116 2.44 7.94 1.85
CA LEU A 116 2.41 7.89 0.39
C LEU A 116 1.44 6.81 -0.10
N ILE A 117 1.49 5.63 0.53
CA ILE A 117 0.57 4.51 0.23
C ILE A 117 -0.87 4.91 0.55
N THR A 118 -1.13 5.54 1.69
CA THR A 118 -2.47 5.99 2.11
C THR A 118 -3.01 7.07 1.19
N LEU A 119 -2.17 8.02 0.78
CA LEU A 119 -2.52 9.07 -0.17
C LEU A 119 -2.86 8.46 -1.53
N LEU A 120 -2.02 7.57 -2.06
CA LEU A 120 -2.26 6.87 -3.33
C LEU A 120 -3.55 6.05 -3.30
N ALA A 121 -3.82 5.33 -2.20
CA ALA A 121 -5.05 4.57 -2.01
C ALA A 121 -6.28 5.50 -1.99
N THR A 122 -6.20 6.62 -1.26
CA THR A 122 -7.28 7.61 -1.16
C THR A 122 -7.58 8.25 -2.51
N VAL A 123 -6.55 8.65 -3.26
CA VAL A 123 -6.70 9.21 -4.61
C VAL A 123 -7.30 8.19 -5.56
N SER A 124 -6.85 6.94 -5.52
CA SER A 124 -7.38 5.86 -6.36
C SER A 124 -8.85 5.59 -6.08
N LEU A 125 -9.25 5.56 -4.80
CA LEU A 125 -10.64 5.40 -4.40
C LEU A 125 -11.50 6.56 -4.89
N ALA A 126 -11.03 7.82 -4.72
CA ALA A 126 -11.74 8.99 -5.19
C ALA A 126 -11.96 8.97 -6.72
N VAL A 127 -10.94 8.56 -7.48
CA VAL A 127 -11.03 8.40 -8.94
C VAL A 127 -12.10 7.38 -9.31
N LEU A 128 -12.13 6.21 -8.64
CA LEU A 128 -13.14 5.18 -8.91
C LEU A 128 -14.55 5.64 -8.56
N VAL A 129 -14.73 6.37 -7.45
CA VAL A 129 -16.04 6.92 -7.05
C VAL A 129 -16.53 7.93 -8.07
N VAL A 130 -15.68 8.89 -8.47
CA VAL A 130 -16.04 9.90 -9.47
C VAL A 130 -16.38 9.25 -10.82
N TRP A 131 -15.58 8.27 -11.25
CA TRP A 131 -15.85 7.51 -12.46
C TRP A 131 -17.17 6.75 -12.39
N GLY A 132 -17.40 5.99 -11.31
CA GLY A 132 -18.62 5.21 -11.11
C GLY A 132 -19.87 6.08 -11.08
N VAL A 133 -19.83 7.23 -10.39
CA VAL A 133 -20.91 8.21 -10.40
C VAL A 133 -21.13 8.78 -11.81
N GLY A 134 -20.07 9.04 -12.57
CA GLY A 134 -20.14 9.47 -13.96
C GLY A 134 -20.84 8.45 -14.87
N VAL A 135 -20.47 7.17 -14.75
CA VAL A 135 -21.08 6.04 -15.46
C VAL A 135 -22.56 5.91 -15.10
N VAL A 136 -22.90 5.89 -13.82
CA VAL A 136 -24.30 5.81 -13.36
C VAL A 136 -25.12 6.99 -13.87
N ARG A 137 -24.57 8.21 -13.87
CA ARG A 137 -25.24 9.39 -14.43
C ARG A 137 -25.44 9.27 -15.95
N ALA A 138 -24.47 8.75 -16.68
CA ALA A 138 -24.58 8.55 -18.13
C ALA A 138 -25.63 7.48 -18.49
N ILE A 139 -25.67 6.37 -17.73
CA ILE A 139 -26.68 5.32 -17.86
C ILE A 139 -28.07 5.89 -17.51
N ARG A 140 -28.22 6.58 -16.38
CA ARG A 140 -29.51 7.20 -16.00
C ARG A 140 -30.00 8.23 -17.02
N ARG A 141 -29.09 8.99 -17.65
CA ARG A 141 -29.44 9.94 -18.72
C ARG A 141 -29.92 9.24 -19.98
N SER A 142 -29.27 8.14 -20.38
CA SER A 142 -29.69 7.36 -21.57
C SER A 142 -31.02 6.64 -21.35
N VAL A 143 -31.28 6.09 -20.16
CA VAL A 143 -32.58 5.49 -19.84
C VAL A 143 -33.71 6.54 -19.84
N ARG A 144 -33.48 7.73 -19.28
CA ARG A 144 -34.47 8.83 -19.31
C ARG A 144 -34.78 9.34 -20.72
N GLN A 145 -33.78 9.35 -21.61
CA GLN A 145 -33.97 9.75 -23.01
C GLN A 145 -34.73 8.69 -23.82
N GLY A 146 -34.55 7.39 -23.50
CA GLY A 146 -35.34 6.31 -24.11
C GLY A 146 -36.82 6.33 -23.71
N ALA A 147 -37.14 6.75 -22.48
CA ALA A 147 -38.52 6.82 -21.98
C ALA A 147 -39.31 8.06 -22.45
N ALA A 148 -38.62 9.11 -22.92
CA ALA A 148 -39.25 10.32 -23.45
C ALA A 148 -39.42 10.30 -24.99
N GLY A 149 -38.90 9.26 -25.66
CA GLY A 149 -38.94 9.10 -27.11
C GLY A 149 -39.90 8.00 -27.61
N SER A 150 -40.69 7.40 -26.70
CA SER A 150 -41.77 6.44 -26.99
C SER A 150 -43.13 7.07 -26.72
#